data_AF-A0A354GHD1-F1
#
_entry.id   AF-A0A354GHD1-F1
#
_cell.length_a   1.000
_cell.length_b   1.000
_cell.length_c   1.000
_cell.angle_alpha   90.00
_cell.angle_beta   90.00
_cell.angle_gamma   90.00
#
_symmetry.space_group_name_H-M   'P 1'
#
loop_
_entity.id
_entity.type
_entity.pdbx_description
1 polymer ?
#
loop_
_entity_poly.entity_id
_entity_poly.type
_entity_poly.pdbx_seq_one_letter_code
_entity_poly.pdbx_strand_id
1 'polypeptide(L)'
;MKQLNTFVLDTTIYILDFLYRGRDFQRFWVLEVIARAPYFSFISVLHFRESLGLRGEEHIYLMKEHFYQALNETEHLEEMELREGNKYWIDRFFAKHLVLLYFWIMVGYYLIDPTNAYDINMKIEKHAYETYTKYFAYHPLDEKIAEIAQDELNHAKELHQAMTLVYGNI
;
A
#
# COMPACT_ATOMS: atom_id res chain seq x y z
N MET A 1 13.80 -9.13 -10.71
CA MET A 1 12.55 -8.60 -10.12
C MET A 1 12.84 -7.57 -9.03
N LYS A 2 13.52 -7.90 -7.93
CA LYS A 2 13.77 -6.95 -6.82
C LYS A 2 14.40 -5.60 -7.22
N GLN A 3 15.37 -5.59 -8.15
CA GLN A 3 15.96 -4.35 -8.68
C GLN A 3 14.98 -3.54 -9.53
N LEU A 4 14.12 -4.21 -10.31
CA LEU A 4 13.06 -3.56 -11.09
C LEU A 4 12.01 -2.94 -10.15
N ASN A 5 11.62 -3.65 -9.09
CA ASN A 5 10.68 -3.14 -8.07
C ASN A 5 11.23 -1.88 -7.41
N THR A 6 12.50 -1.90 -7.01
CA THR A 6 13.16 -0.72 -6.45
C THR A 6 13.20 0.42 -7.45
N PHE A 7 13.56 0.18 -8.71
CA PHE A 7 13.57 1.22 -9.74
C PHE A 7 12.18 1.85 -9.98
N VAL A 8 11.13 1.02 -10.09
CA VAL A 8 9.75 1.49 -10.28
C VAL A 8 9.29 2.30 -9.07
N LEU A 9 9.59 1.83 -7.86
CA LEU A 9 9.27 2.51 -6.63
C LEU A 9 9.96 3.87 -6.54
N ASP A 10 11.29 3.91 -6.71
CA ASP A 10 12.08 5.14 -6.61
C ASP A 10 11.62 6.17 -7.64
N THR A 11 11.31 5.73 -8.87
CA THR A 11 10.77 6.60 -9.92
C THR A 11 9.41 7.17 -9.53
N THR A 12 8.52 6.34 -8.97
CA THR A 12 7.18 6.76 -8.55
C THR A 12 7.26 7.75 -7.39
N ILE A 13 8.08 7.48 -6.38
CA ILE A 13 8.35 8.37 -5.24
C ILE A 13 8.86 9.71 -5.75
N TYR A 14 9.86 9.72 -6.63
CA TYR A 14 10.42 10.95 -7.17
C TYR A 14 9.38 11.83 -7.86
N ILE A 15 8.47 11.22 -8.64
CA ILE A 15 7.38 11.93 -9.31
C ILE A 15 6.40 12.51 -8.28
N LEU A 16 5.98 11.74 -7.27
CA LEU A 16 5.05 12.21 -6.25
C LEU A 16 5.66 13.32 -5.39
N ASP A 17 6.92 13.18 -4.98
CA ASP A 17 7.65 14.19 -4.22
C ASP A 17 7.78 15.49 -5.02
N PHE A 18 7.96 15.40 -6.34
CA PHE A 18 7.98 16.56 -7.22
C PHE A 18 6.61 17.25 -7.29
N LEU A 19 5.53 16.49 -7.51
CA LEU A 19 4.18 17.03 -7.69
C LEU A 19 3.60 17.67 -6.42
N TYR A 20 3.98 17.16 -5.25
CA TYR A 20 3.37 17.52 -3.97
C TYR A 20 4.30 18.28 -3.01
N ARG A 21 5.35 18.94 -3.50
CA ARG A 21 6.24 19.74 -2.65
C ARG A 21 5.46 20.78 -1.84
N GLY A 22 5.62 20.74 -0.51
CA GLY A 22 4.95 21.65 0.42
C GLY A 22 3.44 21.42 0.56
N ARG A 23 2.94 20.24 0.13
CA ARG A 23 1.52 19.86 0.13
C ARG A 23 1.34 18.50 0.81
N ASP A 24 1.78 18.39 2.05
CA ASP A 24 1.95 17.10 2.76
C ASP A 24 0.65 16.28 2.81
N PHE A 25 -0.46 16.87 3.25
CA PHE A 25 -1.74 16.12 3.33
C PHE A 25 -2.32 15.73 1.98
N GLN A 26 -2.05 16.49 0.91
CA GLN A 26 -2.44 16.05 -0.43
C GLN A 26 -1.55 14.91 -0.93
N ARG A 27 -0.24 14.94 -0.61
CA ARG A 27 0.67 13.81 -0.89
C ARG A 27 0.21 12.56 -0.15
N PHE A 28 -0.05 12.67 1.15
CA PHE A 28 -0.50 11.56 1.99
C PHE A 28 -1.82 11.01 1.48
N TRP A 29 -2.82 11.86 1.25
CA TRP A 29 -4.09 11.40 0.68
C TRP A 29 -3.93 10.63 -0.64
N VAL A 30 -3.06 11.09 -1.55
CA VAL A 30 -2.80 10.34 -2.80
C VAL A 30 -2.13 9.00 -2.53
N LEU A 31 -1.19 8.94 -1.59
CA LEU A 31 -0.54 7.69 -1.17
C LEU A 31 -1.56 6.72 -0.56
N GLU A 32 -2.42 7.18 0.35
CA GLU A 32 -3.47 6.36 0.98
C GLU A 32 -4.53 5.88 -0.03
N VAL A 33 -4.82 6.67 -1.07
CA VAL A 33 -5.71 6.21 -2.16
C VAL A 33 -5.09 5.01 -2.89
N ILE A 34 -3.78 5.01 -3.13
CA ILE A 34 -3.11 3.95 -3.89
C ILE A 34 -2.66 2.76 -3.03
N ALA A 35 -2.36 2.96 -1.73
CA ALA A 35 -1.89 1.93 -0.80
C ALA A 35 -2.91 0.80 -0.58
N ARG A 36 -4.21 1.11 -0.72
CA ARG A 36 -5.30 0.13 -0.63
C ARG A 36 -5.41 -0.84 -1.81
N ALA A 37 -4.99 -0.43 -3.00
CA ALA A 37 -5.20 -1.21 -4.22
C ALA A 37 -4.50 -2.58 -4.21
N PRO A 38 -3.25 -2.71 -3.76
CA PRO A 38 -2.56 -3.98 -3.57
C PRO A 38 -3.34 -4.98 -2.73
N TYR A 39 -3.82 -4.59 -1.55
CA TYR A 39 -4.57 -5.47 -0.66
C TYR A 39 -5.86 -5.99 -1.29
N PHE A 40 -6.61 -5.11 -1.93
CA PHE A 40 -7.81 -5.52 -2.67
C PHE A 40 -7.47 -6.44 -3.86
N SER A 41 -6.33 -6.21 -4.53
CA SER A 41 -5.84 -7.08 -5.61
C SER A 41 -5.48 -8.47 -5.10
N PHE A 42 -4.79 -8.56 -3.97
CA PHE A 42 -4.39 -9.83 -3.36
C PHE A 42 -5.62 -10.64 -2.93
N ILE A 43 -6.58 -10.01 -2.25
CA ILE A 43 -7.87 -10.61 -1.90
C ILE A 43 -8.59 -11.13 -3.15
N SER A 44 -8.65 -10.33 -4.22
CA SER A 44 -9.31 -10.71 -5.46
C SER A 44 -8.69 -11.97 -6.08
N VAL A 45 -7.37 -12.05 -6.12
CA VAL A 45 -6.65 -13.23 -6.64
C VAL A 45 -6.80 -14.44 -5.72
N LEU A 46 -6.73 -14.25 -4.40
CA LEU A 46 -6.95 -15.33 -3.42
C LEU A 46 -8.37 -15.90 -3.56
N HIS A 47 -9.40 -15.06 -3.61
CA HIS A 47 -10.78 -15.49 -3.84
C HIS A 47 -10.96 -16.18 -5.20
N PHE A 48 -10.30 -15.68 -6.25
CA PHE A 48 -10.33 -16.32 -7.56
C PHE A 48 -9.70 -17.73 -7.51
N ARG A 49 -8.54 -17.87 -6.87
CA ARG A 49 -7.89 -19.17 -6.65
C ARG A 49 -8.77 -20.12 -5.84
N GLU A 50 -9.39 -19.65 -4.76
CA GLU A 50 -10.32 -20.44 -3.96
C GLU A 50 -11.52 -20.94 -4.79
N SER A 51 -12.10 -20.08 -5.63
CA SER A 51 -13.22 -20.44 -6.51
C SER A 51 -12.86 -21.54 -7.52
N LEU A 52 -11.57 -21.63 -7.88
CA LEU A 52 -11.03 -22.69 -8.75
C LEU A 52 -10.52 -23.92 -7.98
N GLY A 53 -10.59 -23.93 -6.64
CA GLY A 53 -10.05 -24.99 -5.80
C GLY A 53 -8.52 -24.99 -5.66
N LEU A 54 -7.86 -23.86 -5.95
CA LEU A 54 -6.40 -23.69 -5.97
C LEU A 54 -5.86 -22.99 -4.70
N ARG A 55 -6.50 -23.21 -3.56
CA ARG A 55 -6.11 -22.60 -2.28
C ARG A 55 -5.12 -23.48 -1.51
N GLY A 56 -4.11 -22.86 -0.90
CA GLY A 56 -3.20 -23.50 0.06
C GLY A 56 -3.69 -23.42 1.50
N GLU A 57 -2.90 -23.95 2.44
CA GLU A 57 -3.21 -23.91 3.89
C GLU A 57 -3.17 -22.47 4.43
N GLU A 58 -2.34 -21.61 3.84
CA GLU A 58 -2.18 -20.20 4.19
C GLU A 58 -3.36 -19.32 3.78
N HIS A 59 -4.26 -19.81 2.91
CA HIS A 59 -5.30 -19.01 2.25
C HIS A 59 -6.16 -18.19 3.21
N ILE A 60 -6.70 -18.82 4.25
CA ILE A 60 -7.60 -18.14 5.21
C ILE A 60 -6.84 -17.06 6.00
N TYR A 61 -5.58 -17.32 6.32
CA TYR A 61 -4.73 -16.34 6.98
C TYR A 61 -4.52 -15.12 6.09
N LEU A 62 -4.05 -15.33 4.84
CA LEU A 62 -3.80 -14.24 3.90
C LEU A 62 -5.06 -13.43 3.56
N MET A 63 -6.20 -14.11 3.39
CA MET A 63 -7.49 -13.48 3.15
C MET A 63 -7.88 -12.51 4.26
N LYS A 64 -7.71 -12.93 5.52
CA LYS A 64 -8.01 -12.08 6.69
C LYS A 64 -7.01 -10.94 6.81
N GLU A 65 -5.72 -11.24 6.71
CA GLU A 65 -4.63 -10.28 6.84
C GLU A 65 -4.81 -9.12 5.85
N HIS A 66 -4.96 -9.41 4.56
CA HIS A 66 -5.14 -8.37 3.54
C HIS A 66 -6.45 -7.61 3.69
N PHE A 67 -7.49 -8.25 4.24
CA PHE A 67 -8.75 -7.55 4.52
C PHE A 67 -8.57 -6.53 5.65
N TYR A 68 -7.88 -6.89 6.73
CA TYR A 68 -7.58 -5.96 7.82
C TYR A 68 -6.69 -4.82 7.36
N GLN A 69 -5.66 -5.11 6.58
CA GLN A 69 -4.78 -4.09 5.98
C GLN A 69 -5.59 -3.12 5.10
N ALA A 70 -6.45 -3.62 4.21
CA ALA A 70 -7.29 -2.75 3.37
C ALA A 70 -8.24 -1.83 4.17
N LEU A 71 -8.71 -2.28 5.33
CA LEU A 71 -9.54 -1.46 6.22
C LEU A 71 -8.70 -0.41 6.96
N ASN A 72 -7.55 -0.76 7.51
CA ASN A 72 -6.68 0.18 8.22
C ASN A 72 -6.19 1.32 7.28
N GLU A 73 -5.79 0.98 6.06
CA GLU A 73 -5.45 1.96 5.01
C GLU A 73 -6.67 2.85 4.63
N THR A 74 -7.89 2.37 4.83
CA THR A 74 -9.09 3.22 4.65
C THR A 74 -9.25 4.21 5.81
N GLU A 75 -8.92 3.80 7.03
CA GLU A 75 -8.90 4.71 8.19
C GLU A 75 -7.81 5.79 8.01
N HIS A 76 -6.64 5.43 7.48
CA HIS A 76 -5.59 6.39 7.13
C HIS A 76 -6.06 7.39 6.08
N LEU A 77 -6.74 6.91 5.03
CA LEU A 77 -7.31 7.77 4.00
C LEU A 77 -8.32 8.76 4.59
N GLU A 78 -9.26 8.29 5.40
CA GLU A 78 -10.27 9.14 6.04
C GLU A 78 -9.63 10.23 6.91
N GLU A 79 -8.56 9.90 7.64
CA GLU A 79 -7.77 10.88 8.38
C GLU A 79 -7.17 11.94 7.45
N MET A 80 -6.64 11.55 6.30
CA MET A 80 -6.12 12.52 5.32
C MET A 80 -7.24 13.37 4.69
N GLU A 81 -8.45 12.84 4.55
CA GLU A 81 -9.62 13.61 4.09
C GLU A 81 -10.06 14.66 5.10
N LEU A 82 -10.05 14.34 6.40
CA LEU A 82 -10.31 15.29 7.49
C LEU A 82 -9.30 16.46 7.48
N ARG A 83 -8.08 16.22 6.98
CA ARG A 83 -6.99 17.19 6.85
C ARG A 83 -6.94 17.90 5.50
N GLU A 84 -8.06 17.89 4.77
CA GLU A 84 -8.20 18.48 3.44
C GLU A 84 -7.23 17.90 2.39
N GLY A 85 -6.74 16.68 2.58
CA GLY A 85 -5.86 15.99 1.62
C GLY A 85 -6.54 15.75 0.26
N ASN A 86 -7.87 15.67 0.25
CA ASN A 86 -8.67 15.54 -0.97
C ASN A 86 -9.16 16.87 -1.55
N LYS A 87 -8.67 18.04 -1.08
CA LYS A 87 -9.22 19.37 -1.40
C LYS A 87 -9.29 19.69 -2.89
N TYR A 88 -8.23 19.40 -3.63
CA TYR A 88 -8.12 19.83 -5.03
C TYR A 88 -8.59 18.74 -5.99
N TRP A 89 -9.38 19.14 -6.99
CA TRP A 89 -9.95 18.21 -7.96
C TRP A 89 -8.90 17.50 -8.79
N ILE A 90 -7.76 18.15 -9.08
CA ILE A 90 -6.69 17.60 -9.90
C ILE A 90 -6.00 16.43 -9.19
N ASP A 91 -5.82 16.51 -7.87
CA ASP A 91 -5.26 15.41 -7.07
C ASP A 91 -6.24 14.24 -7.04
N ARG A 92 -7.54 14.54 -6.87
CA ARG A 92 -8.59 13.51 -6.95
C ARG A 92 -8.63 12.83 -8.31
N PHE A 93 -8.50 13.60 -9.39
CA PHE A 93 -8.46 13.06 -10.75
C PHE A 93 -7.24 12.15 -10.91
N PHE A 94 -6.06 12.62 -10.54
CA PHE A 94 -4.81 11.86 -10.62
C PHE A 94 -4.89 10.56 -9.83
N ALA A 95 -5.21 10.62 -8.53
CA ALA A 95 -5.24 9.45 -7.65
C ALA A 95 -6.26 8.39 -8.10
N LYS A 96 -7.45 8.80 -8.53
CA LYS A 96 -8.51 7.87 -8.99
C LYS A 96 -8.17 7.13 -10.27
N HIS A 97 -7.41 7.74 -11.18
CA HIS A 97 -6.95 7.05 -12.38
C HIS A 97 -5.73 6.18 -12.09
N LEU A 98 -4.83 6.66 -11.22
CA LEU A 98 -3.65 5.91 -10.80
C LEU A 98 -4.04 4.62 -10.06
N VAL A 99 -4.98 4.68 -9.11
CA VAL A 99 -5.43 3.51 -8.34
C VAL A 99 -6.09 2.46 -9.23
N LEU A 100 -6.85 2.88 -10.26
CA LEU A 100 -7.47 1.96 -11.22
C LEU A 100 -6.41 1.19 -12.02
N LEU A 101 -5.40 1.88 -12.51
CA LEU A 101 -4.29 1.25 -13.23
C LEU A 101 -3.49 0.35 -12.29
N TYR A 102 -3.16 0.84 -11.10
CA TYR A 102 -2.33 0.12 -10.14
C TYR A 102 -3.00 -1.17 -9.64
N PHE A 103 -4.31 -1.13 -9.39
CA PHE A 103 -5.10 -2.32 -9.07
C PHE A 103 -4.90 -3.45 -10.10
N TRP A 104 -5.11 -3.17 -11.40
CA TRP A 104 -4.98 -4.20 -12.42
C TRP A 104 -3.53 -4.70 -12.60
N ILE A 105 -2.54 -3.82 -12.43
CA ILE A 105 -1.13 -4.21 -12.39
C ILE A 105 -0.89 -5.20 -11.25
N MET A 106 -1.37 -4.90 -10.04
CA MET A 106 -1.15 -5.75 -8.87
C MET A 106 -1.93 -7.06 -8.93
N VAL A 107 -3.13 -7.09 -9.52
CA VAL A 107 -3.84 -8.35 -9.83
C VAL A 107 -2.98 -9.25 -10.70
N GLY A 108 -2.48 -8.74 -11.83
CA GLY A 108 -1.62 -9.50 -12.74
C GLY A 108 -0.31 -9.91 -12.09
N TYR A 109 0.30 -9.01 -11.33
CA TYR A 109 1.59 -9.24 -10.70
C TYR A 109 1.49 -10.33 -9.61
N TYR A 110 0.52 -10.22 -8.71
CA TYR A 110 0.32 -11.19 -7.64
C TYR A 110 -0.12 -12.57 -8.16
N LEU A 111 -0.88 -12.61 -9.25
CA LEU A 111 -1.27 -13.86 -9.90
C LEU A 111 -0.05 -14.62 -10.45
N ILE A 112 0.94 -13.91 -11.00
CA ILE A 112 2.13 -14.50 -11.65
C ILE A 112 3.25 -14.76 -10.64
N ASP A 113 3.51 -13.80 -9.75
CA ASP A 113 4.65 -13.81 -8.83
C ASP A 113 4.28 -13.13 -7.50
N PRO A 114 3.59 -13.87 -6.60
CA PRO A 114 3.12 -13.33 -5.33
C PRO A 114 4.27 -12.88 -4.41
N THR A 115 5.43 -13.55 -4.46
CA THR A 115 6.60 -13.18 -3.66
C THR A 115 7.12 -11.80 -4.04
N ASN A 116 7.26 -11.50 -5.34
CA ASN A 116 7.72 -10.17 -5.75
C ASN A 116 6.63 -9.10 -5.64
N ALA A 117 5.35 -9.46 -5.75
CA ALA A 117 4.24 -8.57 -5.46
C ALA A 117 4.21 -8.15 -3.97
N TYR A 118 4.51 -9.08 -3.04
CA TYR A 118 4.71 -8.73 -1.64
C TYR A 118 6.00 -7.91 -1.41
N ASP A 119 7.11 -8.22 -2.10
CA ASP A 119 8.35 -7.44 -1.97
C ASP A 119 8.17 -5.97 -2.35
N ILE A 120 7.47 -5.68 -3.47
CA ILE A 120 7.22 -4.29 -3.85
C ILE A 120 6.28 -3.60 -2.87
N ASN A 121 5.21 -4.27 -2.41
CA ASN A 121 4.26 -3.64 -1.48
C ASN A 121 4.91 -3.38 -0.12
N MET A 122 5.70 -4.31 0.40
CA MET A 122 6.47 -4.11 1.65
C MET A 122 7.40 -2.90 1.56
N LYS A 123 8.01 -2.65 0.38
CA LYS A 123 8.87 -1.48 0.19
C LYS A 123 8.07 -0.18 0.14
N ILE A 124 6.84 -0.22 -0.38
CA ILE A 124 5.91 0.91 -0.35
C ILE A 124 5.57 1.26 1.10
N GLU A 125 5.19 0.28 1.93
CA GLU A 125 4.85 0.58 3.34
C GLU A 125 6.04 1.09 4.15
N LYS A 126 7.25 0.57 3.88
CA LYS A 126 8.48 1.13 4.47
C LYS A 126 8.69 2.58 4.06
N HIS A 127 8.41 2.92 2.81
CA HIS A 127 8.50 4.30 2.35
C HIS A 127 7.41 5.19 2.95
N ALA A 128 6.19 4.68 3.13
CA ALA A 128 5.11 5.37 3.82
C ALA A 128 5.49 5.65 5.28
N TYR A 129 6.01 4.65 6.01
CA TYR A 129 6.58 4.81 7.35
C TYR A 129 7.64 5.92 7.41
N GLU A 130 8.62 5.89 6.50
CA GLU A 130 9.67 6.92 6.45
C GLU A 130 9.09 8.31 6.15
N THR A 131 8.08 8.38 5.29
CA THR A 131 7.38 9.61 4.93
C THR A 131 6.68 10.23 6.14
N TYR A 132 5.87 9.46 6.85
CA TYR A 132 5.15 9.94 8.04
C TYR A 132 6.11 10.27 9.18
N THR A 133 7.15 9.46 9.38
CA THR A 133 8.19 9.73 10.40
C THR A 133 8.91 11.05 10.13
N LYS A 134 9.26 11.33 8.87
CA LYS A 134 9.89 12.61 8.49
C LYS A 134 8.98 13.80 8.77
N TYR A 135 7.68 13.69 8.46
CA TYR A 135 6.73 14.74 8.78
C TYR A 135 6.58 14.95 10.29
N PHE A 136 6.42 13.86 11.05
CA PHE A 136 6.26 13.88 12.50
C PHE A 136 7.47 14.52 13.21
N ALA A 137 8.68 14.31 12.71
CA ALA A 137 9.89 14.94 13.25
C ALA A 137 9.82 16.48 13.26
N TYR A 138 9.07 17.10 12.35
CA TYR A 138 8.82 18.54 12.33
C TYR A 138 7.49 18.94 13.01
N HIS A 139 6.61 17.97 13.29
CA HIS A 139 5.27 18.18 13.88
C HIS A 139 5.02 17.20 15.05
N PRO A 140 5.81 17.26 16.14
CA PRO A 140 5.82 16.22 17.18
C PRO A 140 4.55 16.13 18.02
N LEU A 141 3.62 17.08 17.88
CA LEU A 141 2.31 17.05 18.56
C LEU A 141 1.23 16.33 17.75
N ASP A 142 1.54 15.91 16.53
CA ASP A 142 0.61 15.22 15.65
C ASP A 142 0.66 13.71 15.89
N GLU A 143 0.15 13.30 17.06
CA GLU A 143 0.18 11.89 17.51
C GLU A 143 -0.48 10.95 16.50
N LYS A 144 -1.51 11.42 15.77
CA LYS A 144 -2.19 10.59 14.77
C LYS A 144 -1.30 10.23 13.59
N ILE A 145 -0.42 11.13 13.15
CA ILE A 145 0.58 10.81 12.11
C ILE A 145 1.61 9.81 12.63
N ALA A 146 1.96 9.85 13.93
CA ALA A 146 2.86 8.87 14.52
C ALA A 146 2.22 7.48 14.60
N GLU A 147 0.93 7.39 14.92
CA GLU A 147 0.15 6.15 14.86
C GLU A 147 0.17 5.55 13.45
N ILE A 148 -0.21 6.35 12.44
CA ILE A 148 -0.20 5.91 11.04
C ILE A 148 1.18 5.40 10.64
N ALA A 149 2.25 6.14 10.98
CA ALA A 149 3.61 5.66 10.71
C ALA A 149 3.87 4.27 11.31
N GLN A 150 3.42 4.03 12.55
CA GLN A 150 3.61 2.75 13.21
C GLN A 150 2.81 1.63 12.53
N ASP A 151 1.60 1.92 12.05
CA ASP A 151 0.76 1.00 11.29
C ASP A 151 1.44 0.61 9.96
N GLU A 152 1.99 1.58 9.21
CA GLU A 152 2.77 1.31 7.98
C GLU A 152 3.96 0.36 8.23
N LEU A 153 4.65 0.56 9.35
CA LEU A 153 5.75 -0.33 9.73
C LEU A 153 5.26 -1.75 10.08
N ASN A 154 4.05 -1.87 10.60
CA ASN A 154 3.44 -3.17 10.89
C ASN A 154 2.97 -3.87 9.60
N HIS A 155 2.32 -3.15 8.69
CA HIS A 155 1.97 -3.64 7.36
C HIS A 155 3.19 -4.18 6.60
N ALA A 156 4.32 -3.48 6.66
CA ALA A 156 5.58 -3.97 6.09
C ALA A 156 6.02 -5.33 6.67
N LYS A 157 5.85 -5.56 7.98
CA LYS A 157 6.20 -6.83 8.63
C LYS A 157 5.21 -7.94 8.27
N GLU A 158 3.93 -7.62 8.22
CA GLU A 158 2.86 -8.56 7.82
C GLU A 158 3.03 -9.01 6.38
N LEU A 159 3.35 -8.10 5.45
CA LEU A 159 3.68 -8.43 4.06
C LEU A 159 4.94 -9.30 3.96
N HIS A 160 5.94 -9.05 4.82
CA HIS A 160 7.10 -9.93 4.91
C HIS A 160 6.72 -11.34 5.38
N GLN A 161 5.86 -11.44 6.39
CA GLN A 161 5.34 -12.72 6.88
C GLN A 161 4.53 -13.45 5.79
N ALA A 162 3.60 -12.76 5.12
CA ALA A 162 2.83 -13.29 3.99
C ALA A 162 3.75 -13.82 2.88
N MET A 163 4.81 -13.09 2.56
CA MET A 163 5.82 -13.52 1.60
C MET A 163 6.53 -14.81 2.03
N THR A 164 6.86 -14.97 3.32
CA THR A 164 7.50 -16.20 3.82
C THR A 164 6.56 -17.41 3.80
N LEU A 165 5.27 -17.20 4.08
CA LEU A 165 4.26 -18.27 4.00
C LEU A 165 4.09 -18.79 2.57
N VAL A 166 4.05 -17.88 1.59
CA VAL A 166 3.90 -18.29 0.18
C VAL A 166 5.21 -18.87 -0.38
N TYR A 167 6.38 -18.40 0.05
CA TYR A 167 7.67 -18.94 -0.39
C TYR A 167 7.94 -20.35 0.17
N GLY A 168 7.55 -20.62 1.41
CA GLY A 168 7.75 -21.93 2.06
C GLY A 168 6.91 -23.08 1.49
N ASN A 169 5.92 -22.76 0.65
CA ASN A 169 5.01 -23.71 0.00
C ASN A 169 5.36 -23.99 -1.48
N ILE A 170 6.52 -23.52 -1.98
CA ILE A 170 7.04 -23.80 -3.34
C ILE A 170 8.21 -24.78 -3.29
#